data_AF-A0AAE0K249-F1
#
_entry.id   AF-A0AAE0K249-F1
#
_cell.length_a   1.000
_cell.length_b   1.000
_cell.length_c   1.000
_cell.angle_alpha   90.00
_cell.angle_beta   90.00
_cell.angle_gamma   90.00
#
_symmetry.space_group_name_H-M   'P 1'
#
loop_
_entity.id
_entity.type
_entity.pdbx_description
1 polymer ?
#
loop_
_entity_poly.entity_id
_entity_poly.type
_entity_poly.pdbx_seq_one_letter_code
_entity_poly.pdbx_strand_id
1 'polypeptide(L)'
;MHRTESDVARASALYFLQPVDQGLSAHQEVNDKVRSECENVIAGTRSDLAYSRFVTIVENRDAFAVVEYKKRGVIHDDEFNAALIDITPQGTNIDTIVKNIIARNRGADATLFKKSSLAIMKQASAYAISHGTRYVAVFNWDVLLLIKFCCFNPAVADDGVGSYCEISYIPNGSMLQQPQIMRKALLGFLFEAYRFHTAEVPAHLL
;
A
#
# COMPACT_ATOMS: atom_id res chain seq x y z
N MET A 1 1.60 0.70 -35.63
CA MET A 1 2.29 0.33 -34.37
C MET A 1 1.80 1.28 -33.29
N HIS A 2 0.70 0.95 -32.61
CA HIS A 2 0.14 1.81 -31.56
C HIS A 2 0.98 1.65 -30.30
N ARG A 3 1.85 2.62 -30.01
CA ARG A 3 2.42 2.80 -28.66
C ARG A 3 1.29 3.30 -27.79
N THR A 4 0.78 2.45 -26.91
CA THR A 4 -0.38 2.80 -26.10
C THR A 4 0.08 3.62 -24.88
N GLU A 5 -0.78 4.51 -24.37
CA GLU A 5 -0.53 5.25 -23.11
C GLU A 5 -0.16 4.30 -21.96
N SER A 6 -0.68 3.07 -22.00
CA SER A 6 -0.38 2.00 -21.05
C SER A 6 1.09 1.58 -21.07
N ASP A 7 1.74 1.51 -22.24
CA ASP A 7 3.16 1.13 -22.34
C ASP A 7 4.07 2.18 -21.70
N VAL A 8 3.74 3.46 -21.92
CA VAL A 8 4.49 4.60 -21.35
C VAL A 8 4.30 4.67 -19.83
N ALA A 9 3.08 4.45 -19.36
CA ALA A 9 2.76 4.37 -17.94
C ALA A 9 3.51 3.22 -17.25
N ARG A 10 3.56 2.04 -17.88
CA ARG A 10 4.28 0.88 -17.35
C ARG A 10 5.79 1.09 -17.33
N ALA A 11 6.37 1.60 -18.42
CA ALA A 11 7.80 1.93 -18.48
C ALA A 11 8.18 2.96 -17.40
N SER A 12 7.29 3.92 -17.16
CA SER A 12 7.44 4.92 -16.11
C SER A 12 7.46 4.31 -14.71
N ALA A 13 6.48 3.44 -14.41
CA ALA A 13 6.43 2.73 -13.13
C ALA A 13 7.68 1.86 -12.92
N LEU A 14 8.12 1.12 -13.94
CA LEU A 14 9.33 0.30 -13.88
C LEU A 14 10.60 1.14 -13.65
N TYR A 15 10.73 2.31 -14.26
CA TYR A 15 11.85 3.21 -13.98
C TYR A 15 11.88 3.63 -12.50
N PHE A 16 10.71 3.86 -11.90
CA PHE A 16 10.64 4.19 -10.48
C PHE A 16 11.01 2.98 -9.61
N LEU A 17 10.47 1.80 -9.91
CA LEU A 17 10.54 0.58 -9.10
C LEU A 17 11.87 -0.18 -9.21
N GLN A 18 12.52 -0.19 -10.38
CA GLN A 18 13.72 -0.99 -10.60
C GLN A 18 14.83 -0.77 -9.54
N PRO A 19 15.16 0.47 -9.13
CA PRO A 19 16.15 0.66 -8.06
C PRO A 19 15.68 0.19 -6.68
N VAL A 20 14.36 0.16 -6.43
CA VAL A 20 13.79 -0.39 -5.20
C VAL A 20 13.94 -1.91 -5.19
N ASP A 21 13.63 -2.57 -6.30
CA ASP A 21 13.80 -4.02 -6.45
C ASP A 21 15.28 -4.42 -6.29
N GLN A 22 16.19 -3.67 -6.92
CA GLN A 22 17.63 -3.86 -6.75
C GLN A 22 18.06 -3.70 -5.29
N GLY A 23 17.50 -2.72 -4.57
CA GLY A 23 17.75 -2.50 -3.15
C GLY A 23 17.26 -3.67 -2.28
N LEU A 24 16.09 -4.23 -2.58
CA LEU A 24 15.56 -5.41 -1.89
C LEU A 24 16.43 -6.65 -2.15
N SER A 25 16.77 -6.92 -3.42
CA SER A 25 17.58 -8.08 -3.79
C SER A 25 19.01 -8.00 -3.25
N ALA A 26 19.57 -6.81 -3.07
CA ALA A 26 20.92 -6.65 -2.50
C ALA A 26 20.97 -6.88 -0.99
N HIS A 27 19.84 -6.90 -0.28
CA HIS A 27 19.82 -6.94 1.17
C HIS A 27 19.78 -8.38 1.70
N GLN A 28 20.72 -8.72 2.58
CA GLN A 28 20.94 -10.10 3.09
C GLN A 28 19.69 -10.77 3.72
N GLU A 29 18.79 -10.01 4.34
CA GLU A 29 17.58 -10.57 4.96
C GLU A 29 16.53 -11.04 3.95
N VAL A 30 16.57 -10.47 2.74
CA VAL A 30 15.52 -10.53 1.71
C VAL A 30 16.01 -11.19 0.42
N ASN A 31 17.32 -11.16 0.18
CA ASN A 31 17.94 -11.76 -1.02
C ASN A 31 17.51 -13.22 -1.21
N ASP A 32 17.13 -13.56 -2.44
CA ASP A 32 16.57 -14.85 -2.88
C ASP A 32 15.31 -15.33 -2.15
N LYS A 33 14.71 -14.48 -1.30
CA LYS A 33 13.52 -14.78 -0.49
C LYS A 33 12.30 -13.98 -0.90
N VAL A 34 12.41 -13.09 -1.88
CA VAL A 34 11.29 -12.25 -2.33
C VAL A 34 11.10 -12.35 -3.82
N ARG A 35 9.82 -12.36 -4.21
CA ARG A 35 9.37 -12.30 -5.59
C ARG A 35 8.46 -11.11 -5.77
N SER A 36 8.61 -10.41 -6.88
CA SER A 36 7.69 -9.40 -7.37
C SER A 36 6.87 -9.97 -8.53
N GLU A 37 5.54 -9.93 -8.42
CA GLU A 37 4.62 -10.40 -9.45
C GLU A 37 3.82 -9.22 -10.03
N CYS A 38 3.99 -8.96 -11.32
CA CYS A 38 3.25 -7.91 -12.01
C CYS A 38 1.86 -8.40 -12.45
N GLU A 39 0.87 -7.49 -12.45
CA GLU A 39 -0.49 -7.75 -12.94
C GLU A 39 -1.13 -8.98 -12.27
N ASN A 40 -0.90 -9.13 -10.97
CA ASN A 40 -1.36 -10.28 -10.21
C ASN A 40 -2.87 -10.18 -9.97
N VAL A 41 -3.62 -11.22 -10.34
CA VAL A 41 -5.07 -11.27 -10.18
C VAL A 41 -5.41 -12.26 -9.08
N ILE A 42 -5.89 -11.75 -7.95
CA ILE A 42 -6.36 -12.56 -6.82
C ILE A 42 -7.79 -12.14 -6.48
N ALA A 43 -8.69 -13.13 -6.36
CA ALA A 43 -10.11 -12.92 -6.04
C ALA A 43 -10.79 -11.84 -6.92
N GLY A 44 -10.47 -11.81 -8.23
CA GLY A 44 -11.04 -10.85 -9.18
C GLY A 44 -10.45 -9.43 -9.12
N THR A 45 -9.49 -9.20 -8.22
CA THR A 45 -8.80 -7.92 -8.06
C THR A 45 -7.42 -8.01 -8.71
N ARG A 46 -7.13 -7.10 -9.66
CA ARG A 46 -5.82 -7.01 -10.33
C ARG A 46 -4.99 -5.90 -9.71
N SER A 47 -3.87 -6.24 -9.09
CA SER A 47 -2.86 -5.27 -8.65
C SER A 47 -1.78 -5.08 -9.71
N ASP A 48 -1.18 -3.89 -9.77
CA ASP A 48 -0.05 -3.64 -10.67
C ASP A 48 1.19 -4.46 -10.26
N LEU A 49 1.51 -4.49 -8.96
CA LEU A 49 2.63 -5.24 -8.43
C LEU A 49 2.32 -5.80 -7.03
N ALA A 50 2.61 -7.08 -6.81
CA ALA A 50 2.57 -7.70 -5.49
C ALA A 50 3.95 -8.25 -5.14
N TYR A 51 4.38 -8.04 -3.91
CA TYR A 51 5.60 -8.64 -3.37
C TYR A 51 5.25 -9.75 -2.40
N SER A 52 5.79 -10.94 -2.64
CA SER A 52 5.56 -12.13 -1.83
C SER A 52 6.89 -12.77 -1.41
N ARG A 53 6.83 -13.57 -0.34
CA ARG A 53 7.99 -14.35 0.10
C ARG A 53 8.11 -15.63 -0.72
N PHE A 54 9.34 -16.03 -1.01
CA PHE A 54 9.65 -17.35 -1.51
C PHE A 54 9.58 -18.34 -0.34
N VAL A 55 8.53 -19.17 -0.29
CA VAL A 55 8.43 -20.31 0.64
C VAL A 55 8.53 -21.58 -0.19
N THR A 56 9.56 -22.38 0.05
CA THR A 56 9.96 -23.53 -0.77
C THR A 56 8.98 -24.71 -0.76
N ILE A 57 7.93 -24.69 0.08
CA ILE A 57 7.19 -25.93 0.39
C ILE A 57 5.67 -25.82 0.19
N VAL A 58 5.04 -24.63 0.18
CA VAL A 58 3.59 -24.53 -0.03
C VAL A 58 3.26 -23.26 -0.80
N GLU A 59 2.33 -23.36 -1.75
CA GLU A 59 1.79 -22.30 -2.62
C GLU A 59 1.05 -21.17 -1.87
N ASN A 60 1.44 -20.86 -0.63
CA ASN A 60 0.83 -19.76 0.10
C ASN A 60 1.44 -18.45 -0.42
N ARG A 61 0.81 -17.91 -1.46
CA ARG A 61 1.20 -16.68 -2.17
C ARG A 61 0.70 -15.42 -1.46
N ASP A 62 0.71 -15.42 -0.14
CA ASP A 62 0.34 -14.23 0.61
C ASP A 62 1.38 -13.16 0.30
N ALA A 63 0.90 -12.03 -0.25
CA ALA A 63 1.79 -10.91 -0.48
C ALA A 63 2.13 -10.31 0.89
N PHE A 64 3.38 -9.90 1.08
CA PHE A 64 3.69 -9.05 2.22
C PHE A 64 3.40 -7.57 1.91
N ALA A 65 3.36 -7.17 0.62
CA ALA A 65 2.98 -5.83 0.22
C ALA A 65 2.41 -5.78 -1.21
N VAL A 66 1.56 -4.79 -1.48
CA VAL A 66 1.07 -4.45 -2.83
C VAL A 66 1.49 -3.03 -3.18
N VAL A 67 1.89 -2.81 -4.44
CA VAL A 67 2.24 -1.50 -4.98
C VAL A 67 1.40 -1.22 -6.22
N GLU A 68 0.70 -0.09 -6.21
CA GLU A 68 -0.20 0.36 -7.27
C GLU A 68 0.31 1.67 -7.88
N TYR A 69 0.33 1.75 -9.21
CA TYR A 69 0.65 2.97 -9.94
C TYR A 69 -0.62 3.70 -10.37
N LYS A 70 -0.63 5.03 -10.19
CA LYS A 70 -1.72 5.90 -10.62
C LYS A 70 -1.25 6.93 -11.65
N LYS A 71 -2.20 7.32 -12.50
CA LYS A 71 -2.01 8.46 -13.39
C LYS A 71 -1.72 9.73 -12.57
N ARG A 72 -0.89 10.59 -13.15
CA ARG A 72 -0.57 11.91 -12.58
C ARG A 72 -1.84 12.72 -12.33
N GLY A 73 -1.89 13.44 -11.21
CA GLY A 73 -3.04 14.27 -10.84
C GLY A 73 -4.25 13.51 -10.30
N VAL A 74 -4.15 12.20 -10.04
CA VAL A 74 -5.20 11.41 -9.34
C VAL A 74 -5.06 11.50 -7.82
N ILE A 75 -3.84 11.69 -7.33
CA ILE A 75 -3.54 11.81 -5.90
C ILE A 75 -3.47 13.29 -5.55
N HIS A 76 -4.36 13.74 -4.65
CA HIS A 76 -4.49 15.14 -4.25
C HIS A 76 -4.20 15.29 -2.75
N ASP A 77 -3.24 16.14 -2.41
CA ASP A 77 -2.80 16.37 -1.03
C ASP A 77 -3.93 16.83 -0.10
N ASP A 78 -4.75 17.77 -0.58
CA ASP A 78 -5.89 18.32 0.16
C ASP A 78 -6.94 17.26 0.51
N GLU A 79 -7.17 16.28 -0.38
CA GLU A 79 -8.13 15.20 -0.13
C GLU A 79 -7.66 14.20 0.93
N PHE A 80 -6.35 13.99 1.06
CA PHE A 80 -5.78 13.12 2.10
C PHE A 80 -5.60 13.88 3.42
N ASN A 81 -5.12 15.13 3.39
CA ASN A 81 -4.99 15.98 4.57
C ASN A 81 -6.32 16.24 5.26
N ALA A 82 -7.41 16.40 4.50
CA ALA A 82 -8.76 16.55 5.07
C ALA A 82 -9.26 15.30 5.81
N ALA A 83 -8.64 14.14 5.56
CA ALA A 83 -8.97 12.87 6.21
C ALA A 83 -8.02 12.50 7.36
N LEU A 84 -6.94 13.27 7.56
CA LEU A 84 -6.02 13.08 8.68
C LEU A 84 -6.68 13.47 10.00
N ILE A 85 -6.39 12.69 11.03
CA ILE A 85 -6.83 12.93 12.40
C ILE A 85 -5.56 13.05 13.24
N ASP A 86 -5.33 14.22 13.83
CA ASP A 86 -4.23 14.42 14.77
C ASP A 86 -4.52 13.64 16.05
N ILE A 87 -3.79 12.54 16.24
CA ILE A 87 -3.84 11.75 17.47
C ILE A 87 -2.85 12.39 18.44
N THR A 88 -3.35 13.18 19.39
CA THR A 88 -2.49 13.74 20.43
C THR A 88 -2.05 12.63 21.41
N PRO A 89 -0.82 12.71 21.96
CA PRO A 89 -0.29 11.69 22.88
C PRO A 89 -1.09 11.52 24.18
N GLN A 90 -2.00 12.44 24.51
CA GLN A 90 -2.72 12.47 25.81
C GLN A 90 -3.93 11.52 25.89
N GLY A 91 -3.89 10.35 25.25
CA GLY A 91 -4.90 9.31 25.46
C GLY A 91 -6.20 9.49 24.68
N THR A 92 -6.14 10.15 23.52
CA THR A 92 -7.28 10.25 22.61
C THR A 92 -7.64 8.85 22.09
N ASN A 93 -8.80 8.32 22.51
CA ASN A 93 -9.29 7.03 22.03
C ASN A 93 -9.74 7.16 20.56
N ILE A 94 -8.92 6.64 19.64
CA ILE A 94 -9.17 6.64 18.19
C ILE A 94 -10.54 6.03 17.88
N ASP A 95 -10.93 4.95 18.57
CA ASP A 95 -12.22 4.29 18.35
C ASP A 95 -13.39 5.21 18.65
N THR A 96 -13.28 6.07 19.67
CA THR A 96 -14.31 7.07 19.98
C THR A 96 -14.41 8.13 18.89
N ILE A 97 -13.28 8.59 18.35
CA ILE A 97 -13.28 9.54 17.23
C ILE A 97 -13.93 8.91 16.00
N VAL A 98 -13.50 7.71 15.63
CA VAL A 98 -14.02 6.98 14.46
C VAL A 98 -15.53 6.74 14.61
N LYS A 99 -15.99 6.27 15.77
CA LYS A 99 -17.43 6.11 16.05
C LYS A 99 -18.21 7.41 15.86
N ASN A 100 -17.68 8.53 16.35
CA ASN A 100 -18.32 9.83 16.20
C ASN A 100 -18.37 10.29 14.73
N ILE A 101 -17.32 10.04 13.95
CA ILE A 101 -17.28 10.34 12.52
C ILE A 101 -18.33 9.51 11.78
N ILE A 102 -18.37 8.20 12.01
CA ILE A 102 -19.33 7.28 11.39
C ILE A 102 -20.76 7.71 11.74
N ALA A 103 -21.03 8.04 13.01
CA ALA A 103 -22.35 8.46 13.46
C ALA A 103 -22.82 9.79 12.83
N ARG A 104 -21.88 10.71 12.53
CA ARG A 104 -22.15 12.02 11.91
C ARG A 104 -22.31 11.91 10.39
N ASN A 105 -21.47 11.11 9.74
CA ASN A 105 -21.51 10.87 8.30
C ASN A 105 -22.50 9.74 7.98
N ARG A 106 -23.79 10.00 8.19
CA ARG A 106 -24.86 9.03 7.85
C ARG A 106 -24.89 8.80 6.33
N GLY A 107 -24.48 7.62 5.88
CA GLY A 107 -24.47 7.21 4.47
C GLY A 107 -23.72 5.92 4.24
N ALA A 108 -23.80 5.37 3.02
CA ALA A 108 -23.11 4.13 2.63
C ALA A 108 -21.57 4.24 2.66
N ASP A 109 -21.04 5.47 2.61
CA ASP A 109 -19.61 5.79 2.63
C ASP A 109 -19.29 6.68 3.85
N ALA A 110 -19.54 6.18 5.06
CA ALA A 110 -19.28 6.92 6.30
C ALA A 110 -17.77 7.07 6.57
N THR A 111 -17.09 7.92 5.80
CA THR A 111 -15.64 8.12 5.81
C THR A 111 -15.26 9.58 5.61
N LEU A 112 -14.05 9.95 6.03
CA LEU A 112 -13.48 11.28 5.80
C LEU A 112 -12.87 11.43 4.40
N PHE A 113 -12.53 10.32 3.74
CA PHE A 113 -12.03 10.34 2.37
C PHE A 113 -13.14 10.73 1.40
N LYS A 114 -12.80 11.51 0.37
CA LYS A 114 -13.76 12.05 -0.60
C LYS A 114 -13.20 11.92 -2.01
N LYS A 115 -14.09 11.91 -3.02
CA LYS A 115 -13.71 11.95 -4.44
C LYS A 115 -12.63 10.91 -4.79
N SER A 116 -11.43 11.34 -5.20
CA SER A 116 -10.36 10.46 -5.66
C SER A 116 -9.73 9.70 -4.50
N SER A 117 -9.53 10.34 -3.33
CA SER A 117 -8.99 9.66 -2.14
C SER A 117 -9.90 8.52 -1.67
N LEU A 118 -11.23 8.68 -1.79
CA LEU A 118 -12.17 7.60 -1.49
C LEU A 118 -12.00 6.39 -2.43
N ALA A 119 -11.89 6.63 -3.73
CA ALA A 119 -11.69 5.55 -4.70
C ALA A 119 -10.36 4.83 -4.49
N ILE A 120 -9.28 5.58 -4.20
CA ILE A 120 -7.96 5.01 -3.88
C ILE A 120 -8.05 4.14 -2.63
N MET A 121 -8.68 4.61 -1.55
CA MET A 121 -8.75 3.84 -0.31
C MET A 121 -9.62 2.59 -0.43
N LYS A 122 -10.72 2.63 -1.19
CA LYS A 122 -11.53 1.45 -1.51
C LYS A 122 -10.73 0.40 -2.30
N GLN A 123 -9.90 0.84 -3.22
CA GLN A 123 -9.05 -0.07 -3.99
C GLN A 123 -7.91 -0.63 -3.13
N ALA A 124 -7.28 0.21 -2.31
CA ALA A 124 -6.23 -0.21 -1.39
C ALA A 124 -6.76 -1.23 -0.35
N SER A 125 -7.97 -1.05 0.17
CA SER A 125 -8.58 -2.03 1.07
C SER A 125 -8.90 -3.34 0.34
N ALA A 126 -9.41 -3.28 -0.89
CA ALA A 126 -9.62 -4.47 -1.71
C ALA A 126 -8.31 -5.23 -1.97
N TYR A 127 -7.21 -4.52 -2.26
CA TYR A 127 -5.89 -5.12 -2.40
C TYR A 127 -5.41 -5.77 -1.11
N ALA A 128 -5.54 -5.07 0.02
CA ALA A 128 -5.15 -5.60 1.31
C ALA A 128 -5.85 -6.93 1.62
N ILE A 129 -7.17 -6.97 1.47
CA ILE A 129 -7.98 -8.17 1.73
C ILE A 129 -7.63 -9.28 0.74
N SER A 130 -7.64 -8.99 -0.56
CA SER A 130 -7.42 -10.02 -1.59
C SER A 130 -6.01 -10.62 -1.56
N HIS A 131 -4.99 -9.83 -1.24
CA HIS A 131 -3.60 -10.28 -1.21
C HIS A 131 -3.10 -10.71 0.17
N GLY A 132 -3.93 -10.63 1.22
CA GLY A 132 -3.52 -11.03 2.56
C GLY A 132 -2.48 -10.09 3.19
N THR A 133 -2.45 -8.81 2.80
CA THR A 133 -1.46 -7.83 3.31
C THR A 133 -2.12 -6.63 3.96
N ARG A 134 -1.45 -6.05 4.97
CA ARG A 134 -1.81 -4.73 5.51
C ARG A 134 -1.04 -3.58 4.87
N TYR A 135 -0.07 -3.86 4.01
CA TYR A 135 0.84 -2.88 3.44
C TYR A 135 0.51 -2.64 1.97
N VAL A 136 -0.02 -1.46 1.67
CA VAL A 136 -0.33 -1.05 0.30
C VAL A 136 0.35 0.29 0.03
N ALA A 137 1.16 0.35 -1.02
CA ALA A 137 1.71 1.61 -1.51
C ALA A 137 0.99 2.04 -2.79
N VAL A 138 0.64 3.31 -2.88
CA VAL A 138 0.04 3.89 -4.08
C VAL A 138 0.88 5.08 -4.50
N PHE A 139 1.34 5.10 -5.74
CA PHE A 139 2.21 6.19 -6.19
C PHE A 139 1.87 6.69 -7.58
N ASN A 140 2.27 7.91 -7.85
CA ASN A 140 2.41 8.45 -9.20
C ASN A 140 3.78 9.15 -9.29
N TRP A 141 4.01 9.93 -10.33
CA TRP A 141 5.27 10.66 -10.47
C TRP A 141 5.47 11.80 -9.48
N ASP A 142 4.41 12.29 -8.84
CA ASP A 142 4.46 13.44 -7.94
C ASP A 142 4.36 13.05 -6.47
N VAL A 143 3.86 11.86 -6.14
CA VAL A 143 3.48 11.49 -4.78
C VAL A 143 3.60 9.99 -4.57
N LEU A 144 4.07 9.59 -3.39
CA LEU A 144 3.96 8.25 -2.84
C LEU A 144 3.09 8.28 -1.59
N LEU A 145 2.05 7.44 -1.55
CA LEU A 145 1.26 7.14 -0.38
C LEU A 145 1.68 5.77 0.15
N LEU A 146 2.03 5.69 1.42
CA LEU A 146 2.29 4.44 2.13
C LEU A 146 1.15 4.20 3.10
N ILE A 147 0.34 3.18 2.84
CA ILE A 147 -0.88 2.86 3.60
C ILE A 147 -0.63 1.58 4.40
N LYS A 148 -0.81 1.67 5.72
CA LYS A 148 -0.72 0.54 6.64
C LYS A 148 -2.03 0.37 7.39
N PHE A 149 -2.73 -0.72 7.13
CA PHE A 149 -3.98 -1.04 7.81
C PHE A 149 -3.70 -1.59 9.21
N CYS A 150 -4.18 -0.90 10.24
CA CYS A 150 -3.86 -1.20 11.64
C CYS A 150 -4.60 -2.45 12.16
N CYS A 151 -5.82 -2.67 11.68
CA CYS A 151 -6.71 -3.74 12.14
C CYS A 151 -6.94 -4.78 11.03
N PHE A 152 -5.85 -5.29 10.46
CA PHE A 152 -5.93 -6.25 9.36
C PHE A 152 -6.27 -7.66 9.85
N ASN A 153 -7.38 -8.19 9.34
CA ASN A 153 -7.81 -9.57 9.52
C ASN A 153 -8.41 -10.11 8.21
N PRO A 154 -7.66 -10.88 7.42
CA PRO A 154 -8.12 -11.38 6.12
C PRO A 154 -9.27 -12.39 6.23
N ALA A 155 -9.52 -12.95 7.41
CA ALA A 155 -10.63 -13.89 7.63
C ALA A 155 -12.01 -13.19 7.73
N VAL A 156 -12.03 -11.87 7.90
CA VAL A 156 -13.27 -11.08 7.95
C VAL A 156 -13.50 -10.46 6.58
N ALA A 157 -14.48 -11.01 5.84
CA ALA A 157 -14.90 -10.43 4.58
C ALA A 157 -15.48 -9.01 4.78
N ASP A 158 -15.26 -8.13 3.81
CA ASP A 158 -15.76 -6.74 3.70
C ASP A 158 -15.28 -5.71 4.75
N ASP A 159 -14.81 -6.13 5.94
CA ASP A 159 -14.26 -5.23 7.00
C ASP A 159 -12.87 -5.67 7.51
N GLY A 160 -12.18 -6.52 6.74
CA GLY A 160 -10.90 -7.10 7.12
C GLY A 160 -9.73 -6.12 7.24
N VAL A 161 -9.93 -4.82 7.04
CA VAL A 161 -8.91 -3.78 7.20
C VAL A 161 -9.18 -2.82 8.37
N GLY A 162 -10.37 -2.91 8.96
CA GLY A 162 -10.86 -2.03 10.01
C GLY A 162 -11.19 -0.60 9.55
N SER A 163 -11.47 0.26 10.53
CA SER A 163 -12.06 1.58 10.29
C SER A 163 -11.04 2.73 10.20
N TYR A 164 -9.75 2.47 10.38
CA TYR A 164 -8.68 3.46 10.25
C TYR A 164 -7.36 2.80 9.80
N CYS A 165 -6.45 3.63 9.28
CA CYS A 165 -5.14 3.21 8.83
C CYS A 165 -4.11 4.32 9.07
N GLU A 166 -2.84 3.95 9.06
CA GLU A 166 -1.73 4.89 9.01
C GLU A 166 -1.41 5.22 7.54
N ILE A 167 -1.30 6.51 7.22
CA ILE A 167 -0.92 6.97 5.88
C ILE A 167 0.27 7.90 6.00
N SER A 168 1.35 7.59 5.28
CA SER A 168 2.43 8.56 5.04
C SER A 168 2.30 9.13 3.63
N TYR A 169 2.15 10.46 3.55
CA TYR A 169 2.12 11.20 2.30
C TYR A 169 3.52 11.75 1.99
N ILE A 170 4.13 11.29 0.90
CA ILE A 170 5.50 11.65 0.52
C ILE A 170 5.44 12.39 -0.83
N PRO A 171 5.49 13.73 -0.82
CA PRO A 171 5.52 14.50 -2.05
C PRO A 171 6.87 14.37 -2.74
N ASN A 172 6.85 14.28 -4.05
CA ASN A 172 7.98 14.51 -4.92
C ASN A 172 8.16 16.03 -5.04
N GLY A 173 9.16 16.59 -4.35
CA GLY A 173 9.50 18.02 -4.44
C GLY A 173 10.03 18.45 -5.83
N SER A 174 10.66 19.63 -5.91
CA SER A 174 11.25 20.20 -7.14
C SER A 174 12.44 19.42 -7.80
N MET A 175 12.15 18.75 -8.91
CA MET A 175 12.96 18.21 -10.04
C MET A 175 14.33 17.50 -9.89
N LEU A 176 15.24 17.78 -8.95
CA LEU A 176 16.66 17.37 -9.14
C LEU A 176 17.17 16.18 -8.31
N GLN A 177 16.49 15.75 -7.24
CA GLN A 177 16.97 14.63 -6.38
C GLN A 177 15.88 13.64 -5.95
N GLN A 178 14.63 13.81 -6.36
CA GLN A 178 13.51 13.32 -5.54
C GLN A 178 12.88 11.96 -5.83
N PRO A 179 13.05 11.31 -7.02
CA PRO A 179 12.71 9.89 -7.11
C PRO A 179 13.41 9.08 -6.02
N GLN A 180 14.58 9.54 -5.56
CA GLN A 180 15.35 8.89 -4.49
C GLN A 180 14.63 8.91 -3.14
N ILE A 181 13.89 9.97 -2.79
CA ILE A 181 13.20 10.03 -1.49
C ILE A 181 12.05 9.02 -1.48
N MET A 182 11.18 9.08 -2.49
CA MET A 182 10.09 8.13 -2.62
C MET A 182 10.61 6.69 -2.76
N ARG A 183 11.68 6.45 -3.52
CA ARG A 183 12.31 5.11 -3.62
C ARG A 183 12.84 4.62 -2.28
N LYS A 184 13.56 5.45 -1.53
CA LYS A 184 14.07 5.09 -0.20
C LYS A 184 12.94 4.81 0.77
N ALA A 185 11.89 5.62 0.75
CA ALA A 185 10.73 5.42 1.61
C ALA A 185 9.97 4.14 1.24
N LEU A 186 9.74 3.89 -0.06
CA LEU A 186 9.14 2.64 -0.52
C LEU A 186 10.00 1.44 -0.14
N LEU A 187 11.33 1.53 -0.31
CA LEU A 187 12.25 0.47 0.10
C LEU A 187 12.13 0.17 1.60
N GLY A 188 12.15 1.21 2.45
CA GLY A 188 11.96 1.05 3.90
C GLY A 188 10.61 0.44 4.27
N PHE A 189 9.54 0.88 3.60
CA PHE A 189 8.20 0.33 3.75
C PHE A 189 8.12 -1.15 3.38
N LEU A 190 8.74 -1.55 2.27
CA LEU A 190 8.79 -2.96 1.85
C LEU A 190 9.61 -3.82 2.82
N PHE A 191 10.69 -3.29 3.41
CA PHE A 191 11.43 -3.99 4.46
C PHE A 191 10.61 -4.17 5.74
N GLU A 192 9.90 -3.13 6.19
CA GLU A 192 9.00 -3.23 7.33
C GLU A 192 7.91 -4.28 7.07
N ALA A 193 7.28 -4.22 5.91
CA ALA A 193 6.25 -5.16 5.49
C ALA A 193 6.76 -6.61 5.48
N TYR A 194 7.94 -6.85 4.90
CA TYR A 194 8.58 -8.16 4.88
C TYR A 194 8.84 -8.69 6.30
N ARG A 195 9.50 -7.89 7.15
CA ARG A 195 9.83 -8.29 8.53
C ARG A 195 8.59 -8.57 9.34
N PHE A 196 7.57 -7.72 9.22
CA PHE A 196 6.30 -7.89 9.90
C PHE A 196 5.63 -9.21 9.48
N HIS A 197 5.56 -9.48 8.17
CA HIS A 197 5.02 -10.74 7.66
C HIS A 197 5.81 -11.96 8.16
N THR A 198 7.15 -11.87 8.28
CA THR A 198 7.95 -12.96 8.85
C THR A 198 7.67 -13.23 10.33
N ALA A 199 7.27 -12.22 11.10
CA ALA A 199 6.94 -12.39 12.51
C ALA A 199 5.57 -13.07 12.71
N GLU A 200 4.65 -12.94 11.75
CA GLU A 200 3.32 -13.57 11.80
C GLU A 200 3.32 -15.03 11.33
N VAL A 201 4.31 -15.46 10.53
CA VAL A 201 4.46 -16.86 10.14
C VAL A 201 5.14 -17.64 11.27
N PRO A 202 4.48 -18.65 11.88
CA PRO A 202 5.09 -19.44 12.95
C PRO A 202 6.41 -20.08 12.52
N ALA A 203 7.43 -20.04 13.39
CA ALA A 203 8.78 -20.54 13.10
C ALA A 203 8.86 -22.03 12.71
N HIS A 204 7.80 -22.81 12.94
CA HIS A 204 7.71 -24.22 12.54
C HIS A 204 7.28 -24.43 11.07
N LEU A 205 6.97 -23.35 10.35
CA LEU A 205 6.61 -23.34 8.92
C LEU A 205 7.68 -22.67 8.03
N LEU A 206 8.81 -22.25 8.62
CA LEU A 206 9.96 -21.63 7.94
C LEU A 206 11.11 -22.63 7.77
#